data_AF-A0A1M6MMB7-F1
#
_entry.id   AF-A0A1M6MMB7-F1
#
_cell.length_a   1.000
_cell.length_b   1.000
_cell.length_c   1.000
_cell.angle_alpha   90.00
_cell.angle_beta   90.00
_cell.angle_gamma   90.00
#
_symmetry.space_group_name_H-M   'P 1'
#
loop_
_entity.id
_entity.type
_entity.pdbx_description
1 polymer ?
#
loop_
_entity_poly.entity_id
_entity_poly.type
_entity_poly.pdbx_seq_one_letter_code
_entity_poly.pdbx_strand_id
1 'polypeptide(L)'
;MSRVHDHYLPLAPEHDMQARIDDQGRLRTASAELGTLGWTWMLEIQYTAPGLWRLPGITVAEHDRPRFTQYLETRQSGKRLLNLNGIDDLTAVTLSPQGCRLSSQARLLGFPRPPLDDGPLVIIAPHPDDAELAAYGLYRQHAERAWILTLTAGEYQKRLDRQYLPFLDPDLKSASRRKGWIRAWNSATTPMLAGLSPERLYMLGYFNDTLGALLETPTIPQPSLGDETLSPADFRGWNPGPLASDERANGPENRGSDLLADLERLLDEIRPSTVVTPHPELDPHPDHRASSQALALAMRGAGHRPQRVLLYANHLRSQRGFPRGPAHAAAGIWPVQYAQSRLGPWSLYSQPLDLETQREKAVAMDSMHDLRDKPGWERRLKRATKRRLSGLSPRDWPCYGQHDYFQTHIKAHEVFVQTNVEAFLASFDGE
;
A
#
# COMPACT_ATOMS: atom_id res chain seq x y z
N MET A 1 17.29 -14.25 -25.33
CA MET A 1 17.76 -12.88 -25.06
C MET A 1 16.92 -12.27 -23.95
N SER A 2 17.55 -11.57 -22.99
CA SER A 2 16.82 -10.78 -21.98
C SER A 2 16.20 -9.55 -22.63
N ARG A 3 14.97 -9.20 -22.23
CA ARG A 3 14.33 -7.96 -22.68
C ARG A 3 14.94 -6.80 -21.90
N VAL A 4 15.50 -5.82 -22.59
CA VAL A 4 15.93 -4.56 -21.96
C VAL A 4 14.68 -3.77 -21.56
N HIS A 5 14.57 -3.43 -20.29
CA HIS A 5 13.45 -2.68 -19.75
C HIS A 5 13.90 -1.91 -18.51
N ASP A 6 14.13 -0.61 -18.67
CA ASP A 6 14.46 0.30 -17.56
C ASP A 6 13.19 0.81 -16.90
N HIS A 7 13.22 0.97 -15.58
CA HIS A 7 12.22 1.76 -14.88
C HIS A 7 12.66 3.22 -14.91
N TYR A 8 11.73 4.08 -15.29
CA TYR A 8 11.90 5.54 -15.25
C TYR A 8 10.85 6.06 -14.30
N LEU A 9 11.28 6.78 -13.27
CA LEU A 9 10.42 7.38 -12.26
C LEU A 9 10.80 8.85 -12.16
N PRO A 10 9.86 9.76 -11.90
CA PRO A 10 10.13 11.19 -11.85
C PRO A 10 10.72 11.55 -10.47
N LEU A 11 11.84 10.93 -10.08
CA LEU A 11 12.40 11.05 -8.74
C LEU A 11 13.11 12.39 -8.53
N ALA A 12 12.97 12.96 -7.33
CA ALA A 12 13.75 14.10 -6.84
C ALA A 12 14.44 13.76 -5.52
N PRO A 13 15.54 13.00 -5.56
CA PRO A 13 16.37 12.79 -4.38
C PRO A 13 17.11 14.08 -4.00
N GLU A 14 17.31 14.32 -2.71
CA GLU A 14 18.18 15.41 -2.24
C GLU A 14 19.66 15.02 -2.32
N HIS A 15 19.95 13.72 -2.21
CA HIS A 15 21.27 13.16 -2.45
C HIS A 15 21.27 12.28 -3.69
N ASP A 16 22.09 12.60 -4.68
CA ASP A 16 22.33 11.79 -5.87
C ASP A 16 23.83 11.65 -6.07
N MET A 17 24.34 10.46 -5.74
CA MET A 17 25.77 10.21 -5.71
C MET A 17 26.13 9.00 -6.55
N GLN A 18 27.28 9.07 -7.23
CA GLN A 18 27.86 7.89 -7.84
C GLN A 18 28.31 6.90 -6.77
N ALA A 19 28.01 5.63 -7.01
CA ALA A 19 28.44 4.52 -6.19
C ALA A 19 29.04 3.42 -7.07
N ARG A 20 29.86 2.56 -6.46
CA ARG A 20 30.44 1.39 -7.11
C ARG A 20 30.20 0.14 -6.28
N ILE A 21 29.86 -0.94 -6.94
CA ILE A 21 29.86 -2.29 -6.36
C ILE A 21 31.21 -2.90 -6.73
N ASP A 22 32.03 -3.22 -5.73
CA ASP A 22 33.34 -3.85 -5.96
C ASP A 22 33.22 -5.35 -6.26
N ASP A 23 34.35 -6.01 -6.57
CA ASP A 23 34.37 -7.42 -6.98
C ASP A 23 33.94 -8.38 -5.85
N GLN A 24 33.91 -7.90 -4.60
CA GLN A 24 33.38 -8.63 -3.44
C GLN A 24 31.90 -8.33 -3.19
N GLY A 25 31.27 -7.50 -4.04
CA GLY A 25 29.89 -7.07 -3.90
C GLY A 25 29.70 -5.93 -2.91
N ARG A 26 30.76 -5.35 -2.34
CA ARG A 26 30.64 -4.27 -1.34
C ARG A 26 30.25 -2.97 -2.03
N LEU A 27 29.32 -2.25 -1.42
CA LEU A 27 28.93 -0.91 -1.84
C LEU A 27 30.04 0.08 -1.44
N ARG A 28 30.53 0.84 -2.41
CA ARG A 28 31.52 1.89 -2.25
C ARG A 28 30.90 3.22 -2.67
N THR A 29 30.85 4.15 -1.74
CA THR A 29 30.37 5.52 -1.94
C THR A 29 31.55 6.48 -1.92
N ALA A 30 31.44 7.62 -2.62
CA ALA A 30 32.48 8.65 -2.58
C ALA A 30 32.53 9.41 -1.23
N SER A 31 31.42 9.40 -0.48
CA SER A 31 31.32 10.00 0.85
C SER A 31 31.37 8.93 1.94
N ALA A 32 32.24 9.13 2.94
CA ALA A 32 32.40 8.25 4.10
C ALA A 32 31.46 8.61 5.27
N GLU A 33 30.76 9.75 5.20
CA GLU A 33 29.94 10.30 6.30
C GLU A 33 28.43 10.31 5.97
N LEU A 34 27.93 9.26 5.33
CA LEU A 34 26.50 9.16 5.02
C LEU A 34 25.75 8.56 6.21
N GLY A 35 25.02 9.41 6.94
CA GLY A 35 24.06 8.97 7.94
C GLY A 35 22.87 8.24 7.32
N THR A 36 22.40 7.19 7.97
CA THR A 36 21.16 6.48 7.63
C THR A 36 19.94 7.10 8.31
N LEU A 37 20.14 7.71 9.47
CA LEU A 37 19.09 8.34 10.25
C LEU A 37 18.51 9.56 9.52
N GLY A 38 17.18 9.58 9.37
CA GLY A 38 16.46 10.66 8.69
C GLY A 38 16.40 10.54 7.17
N TRP A 39 16.86 9.43 6.59
CA TRP A 39 16.91 9.24 5.14
C TRP A 39 16.23 7.95 4.68
N THR A 40 15.60 7.99 3.51
CA THR A 40 15.26 6.83 2.69
C THR A 40 16.33 6.64 1.63
N TRP A 41 17.08 5.53 1.72
CA TRP A 41 18.16 5.22 0.77
C TRP A 41 17.71 4.20 -0.29
N MET A 42 17.92 4.54 -1.56
CA MET A 42 17.65 3.68 -2.72
C MET A 42 18.91 3.59 -3.58
N LEU A 43 19.30 2.37 -3.97
CA LEU A 43 20.44 2.14 -4.85
C LEU A 43 19.96 1.81 -6.26
N GLU A 44 20.17 2.72 -7.20
CA GLU A 44 19.98 2.48 -8.63
C GLU A 44 21.09 1.58 -9.15
N ILE A 45 20.71 0.42 -9.68
CA ILE A 45 21.59 -0.59 -10.25
C ILE A 45 21.16 -0.94 -11.67
N GLN A 46 22.12 -1.41 -12.46
CA GLN A 46 21.85 -2.13 -13.70
C GLN A 46 21.99 -3.63 -13.45
N TYR A 47 20.96 -4.41 -13.76
CA TYR A 47 21.00 -5.86 -13.62
C TYR A 47 20.71 -6.59 -14.95
N THR A 48 21.09 -7.86 -15.01
CA THR A 48 20.72 -8.79 -16.09
C THR A 48 20.36 -10.15 -15.51
N ALA A 49 19.15 -10.63 -15.80
CA ALA A 49 18.64 -11.93 -15.39
C ALA A 49 18.16 -12.73 -16.63
N PRO A 50 18.99 -13.60 -17.22
CA PRO A 50 18.61 -14.35 -18.42
C PRO A 50 17.70 -15.55 -18.12
N GLY A 51 17.66 -16.00 -16.87
CA GLY A 51 16.90 -17.18 -16.45
C GLY A 51 15.38 -17.01 -16.64
N LEU A 52 14.72 -18.09 -17.08
CA LEU A 52 13.26 -18.13 -17.27
C LEU A 52 12.52 -18.40 -15.95
N TRP A 53 13.02 -19.37 -15.19
CA TRP A 53 12.31 -19.96 -14.06
C TRP A 53 12.86 -19.52 -12.71
N ARG A 54 14.19 -19.57 -12.56
CA ARG A 54 14.87 -19.20 -11.31
C ARG A 54 14.63 -17.71 -11.05
N LEU A 55 14.09 -17.39 -9.88
CA LEU A 55 13.73 -16.04 -9.50
C LEU A 55 15.03 -15.27 -9.17
N PRO A 56 15.39 -14.24 -9.95
CA PRO A 56 16.57 -13.44 -9.64
C PRO A 56 16.31 -12.62 -8.38
N GLY A 57 17.32 -12.48 -7.54
CA GLY A 57 17.24 -11.65 -6.35
C GLY A 57 18.61 -11.13 -5.94
N ILE A 58 18.62 -10.09 -5.14
CA ILE A 58 19.83 -9.48 -4.60
C ILE A 58 19.64 -9.42 -3.09
N THR A 59 20.48 -10.18 -2.39
CA THR A 59 20.51 -10.15 -0.93
C THR A 59 21.39 -8.98 -0.51
N VAL A 60 20.82 -8.10 0.30
CA VAL A 60 21.52 -7.00 0.96
C VAL A 60 21.94 -7.52 2.33
N ALA A 61 23.24 -7.47 2.61
CA ALA A 61 23.82 -7.79 3.90
C ALA A 61 24.49 -6.54 4.48
N GLU A 62 24.48 -6.43 5.80
CA GLU A 62 25.16 -5.40 6.56
C GLU A 62 26.09 -6.12 7.55
N HIS A 63 27.36 -5.75 7.58
CA HIS A 63 28.36 -6.45 8.40
C HIS A 63 28.35 -7.97 8.16
N ASP A 64 28.22 -8.36 6.89
CA ASP A 64 28.08 -9.75 6.41
C ASP A 64 26.87 -10.53 6.97
N ARG A 65 25.93 -9.85 7.63
CA ARG A 65 24.66 -10.41 8.08
C ARG A 65 23.56 -10.09 7.06
N PRO A 66 22.92 -11.09 6.45
CA PRO A 66 21.79 -10.86 5.56
C PRO A 66 20.67 -10.09 6.28
N ARG A 67 20.19 -9.02 5.64
CA ARG A 67 19.10 -8.18 6.16
C ARG A 67 17.81 -8.50 5.43
N PHE A 68 17.83 -8.43 4.12
CA PHE A 68 16.68 -8.75 3.27
C PHE A 68 17.12 -9.05 1.83
N THR A 69 16.23 -9.65 1.04
CA THR A 69 16.46 -9.93 -0.38
C THR A 69 15.39 -9.26 -1.22
N GLN A 70 15.79 -8.46 -2.21
CA GLN A 70 14.86 -7.89 -3.20
C GLN A 70 14.88 -8.77 -4.45
N TYR A 71 13.69 -9.25 -4.87
CA TYR A 71 13.55 -10.09 -6.06
C TYR A 71 13.16 -9.27 -7.29
N LEU A 72 13.70 -9.66 -8.45
CA LEU A 72 13.60 -8.92 -9.70
C LEU A 72 12.86 -9.73 -10.78
N GLU A 73 12.61 -9.12 -11.94
CA GLU A 73 11.99 -9.78 -13.07
C GLU A 73 12.91 -10.83 -13.73
N THR A 74 12.35 -12.00 -14.06
CA THR A 74 13.01 -13.01 -14.89
C THR A 74 13.08 -12.55 -16.35
N ARG A 75 14.09 -13.02 -17.10
CA ARG A 75 14.31 -12.71 -18.54
C ARG A 75 14.40 -11.21 -18.86
N GLN A 76 14.85 -10.40 -17.93
CA GLN A 76 14.97 -8.96 -18.12
C GLN A 76 16.38 -8.47 -17.78
N SER A 77 16.71 -7.32 -18.35
CA SER A 77 17.87 -6.51 -18.00
C SER A 77 17.46 -5.05 -17.98
N GLY A 78 18.01 -4.25 -17.08
CA GLY A 78 17.59 -2.85 -16.97
C GLY A 78 17.98 -2.20 -15.65
N LYS A 79 17.59 -0.93 -15.51
CA LYS A 79 17.72 -0.15 -14.28
C LYS A 79 16.66 -0.54 -13.24
N ARG A 80 17.07 -0.75 -11.99
CA ARG A 80 16.18 -0.99 -10.84
C ARG A 80 16.67 -0.22 -9.62
N LEU A 81 15.75 0.23 -8.79
CA LEU A 81 16.06 0.72 -7.45
C LEU A 81 16.00 -0.44 -6.46
N LEU A 82 17.11 -0.67 -5.76
CA LEU A 82 17.15 -1.50 -4.56
C LEU A 82 16.87 -0.67 -3.33
N ASN A 83 15.94 -1.12 -2.50
CA ASN A 83 15.66 -0.48 -1.23
C ASN A 83 16.74 -0.85 -0.21
N LEU A 84 17.41 0.16 0.37
CA LEU A 84 18.43 -0.03 1.40
C LEU A 84 17.94 0.38 2.79
N ASN A 85 16.66 0.70 2.97
CA ASN A 85 16.13 1.07 4.29
C ASN A 85 16.16 -0.09 5.28
N GLY A 86 16.39 0.20 6.56
CA GLY A 86 16.63 -0.82 7.59
C GLY A 86 18.09 -1.31 7.66
N ILE A 87 18.99 -0.63 6.94
CA ILE A 87 20.44 -0.66 7.11
C ILE A 87 20.83 0.53 7.98
N ASP A 88 21.71 0.30 8.95
CA ASP A 88 22.21 1.30 9.89
C ASP A 88 23.56 1.88 9.42
N ASP A 89 24.38 1.08 8.73
CA ASP A 89 25.68 1.47 8.16
C ASP A 89 25.79 1.09 6.67
N LEU A 90 25.68 2.10 5.79
CA LEU A 90 25.82 1.93 4.34
C LEU A 90 27.23 1.50 3.91
N THR A 91 28.26 1.79 4.70
CA THR A 91 29.66 1.44 4.38
C THR A 91 29.93 -0.06 4.59
N ALA A 92 29.09 -0.71 5.40
CA ALA A 92 29.13 -2.13 5.67
C ALA A 92 28.23 -2.96 4.75
N VAL A 93 27.64 -2.35 3.71
CA VAL A 93 26.72 -3.03 2.80
C VAL A 93 27.46 -3.90 1.79
N THR A 94 27.04 -5.17 1.70
CA THR A 94 27.44 -6.12 0.66
C THR A 94 26.21 -6.62 -0.10
N LEU A 95 26.30 -6.66 -1.42
CA LEU A 95 25.26 -7.13 -2.34
C LEU A 95 25.64 -8.51 -2.90
N SER A 96 24.78 -9.49 -2.66
CA SER A 96 24.95 -10.86 -3.18
C SER A 96 23.88 -11.17 -4.23
N PRO A 97 24.19 -11.07 -5.54
CA PRO A 97 23.24 -11.38 -6.59
C PRO A 97 23.04 -12.89 -6.74
N GLN A 98 21.79 -13.31 -6.91
CA GLN A 98 21.37 -14.69 -7.15
C GLN A 98 20.55 -14.75 -8.44
N GLY A 99 20.91 -15.64 -9.36
CA GLY A 99 20.18 -15.79 -10.63
C GLY A 99 20.22 -14.56 -11.55
N CYS A 100 21.05 -13.56 -11.24
CA CYS A 100 21.28 -12.35 -12.01
C CYS A 100 22.74 -11.89 -11.90
N ARG A 101 23.12 -10.91 -12.71
CA ARG A 101 24.40 -10.20 -12.66
C ARG A 101 24.16 -8.70 -12.51
N LEU A 102 25.08 -8.02 -11.84
CA LEU A 102 25.05 -6.57 -11.62
C LEU A 102 26.18 -5.89 -12.40
N SER A 103 25.92 -4.67 -12.86
CA SER A 103 27.00 -3.75 -13.23
C SER A 103 27.74 -3.30 -11.97
N SER A 104 29.03 -2.98 -12.11
CA SER A 104 29.81 -2.37 -11.02
C SER A 104 29.41 -0.91 -10.78
N GLN A 105 28.88 -0.21 -11.78
CA GLN A 105 28.40 1.17 -11.63
C GLN A 105 26.98 1.19 -11.06
N ALA A 106 26.78 2.05 -10.05
CA ALA A 106 25.50 2.29 -9.40
C ALA A 106 25.34 3.78 -9.03
N ARG A 107 24.13 4.18 -8.63
CA ARG A 107 23.87 5.51 -8.05
C ARG A 107 23.12 5.34 -6.74
N LEU A 108 23.60 6.01 -5.70
CA LEU A 108 22.95 6.03 -4.39
C LEU A 108 22.09 7.29 -4.29
N LEU A 109 20.79 7.09 -4.09
CA LEU A 109 19.78 8.13 -4.01
C LEU A 109 19.25 8.24 -2.59
N GLY A 110 19.27 9.43 -2.01
CA GLY A 110 18.78 9.74 -0.67
C GLY A 110 17.58 10.68 -0.71
N PHE A 111 16.53 10.31 -0.01
CA PHE A 111 15.30 11.08 0.13
C PHE A 111 15.04 11.39 1.61
N PRO A 112 14.65 12.60 1.99
CA PRO A 112 14.42 12.95 3.39
C PRO A 112 13.26 12.14 3.96
N ARG A 113 13.41 11.62 5.18
CA ARG A 113 12.31 11.03 5.93
C ARG A 113 11.33 12.14 6.34
N PRO A 114 10.01 12.01 6.10
CA PRO A 114 9.04 12.96 6.61
C PRO A 114 9.01 12.92 8.15
N PRO A 115 8.85 14.07 8.83
CA PRO A 115 8.53 14.07 10.26
C PRO A 115 7.10 13.54 10.43
N LEU A 116 6.98 12.33 10.97
CA LEU A 116 5.70 11.63 11.20
C LEU A 116 5.25 11.67 12.67
N ASP A 117 6.06 12.31 13.52
CA ASP A 117 5.78 12.47 14.95
C ASP A 117 5.22 13.87 15.29
N ASP A 118 5.00 14.72 14.26
CA ASP A 118 4.62 16.13 14.40
C ASP A 118 3.09 16.37 14.49
N GLY A 119 2.28 15.30 14.45
CA GLY A 119 0.83 15.40 14.56
C GLY A 119 0.13 14.10 14.15
N PRO A 120 -1.22 14.11 14.12
CA PRO A 120 -1.99 12.94 13.73
C PRO A 120 -1.69 12.50 12.29
N LEU A 121 -1.65 11.18 12.10
CA LEU A 121 -1.45 10.53 10.81
C LEU A 121 -2.75 9.85 10.41
N VAL A 122 -3.39 10.32 9.35
CA VAL A 122 -4.68 9.79 8.86
C VAL A 122 -4.45 8.92 7.63
N ILE A 123 -4.88 7.66 7.68
CA ILE A 123 -4.86 6.75 6.53
C ILE A 123 -6.27 6.69 5.92
N ILE A 124 -6.36 7.01 4.64
CA ILE A 124 -7.55 6.86 3.83
C ILE A 124 -7.51 5.49 3.16
N ALA A 125 -8.42 4.60 3.57
CA ALA A 125 -8.59 3.27 3.01
C ALA A 125 -9.85 3.26 2.12
N PRO A 126 -9.75 3.09 0.80
CA PRO A 126 -10.92 2.95 -0.07
C PRO A 126 -11.82 1.80 0.36
N HIS A 127 -11.23 0.63 0.63
CA HIS A 127 -11.92 -0.58 1.07
C HIS A 127 -11.34 -1.15 2.38
N PRO A 128 -12.11 -1.99 3.09
CA PRO A 128 -11.62 -2.71 4.26
C PRO A 128 -10.56 -3.75 3.86
N ASP A 129 -9.33 -3.56 4.35
CA ASP A 129 -8.06 -4.28 4.07
C ASP A 129 -6.96 -3.39 3.48
N ASP A 130 -7.30 -2.28 2.83
CA ASP A 130 -6.31 -1.46 2.12
C ASP A 130 -5.24 -0.88 3.04
N ALA A 131 -5.62 -0.44 4.24
CA ALA A 131 -4.69 0.10 5.23
C ALA A 131 -3.71 -0.99 5.70
N GLU A 132 -4.20 -2.20 5.97
CA GLU A 132 -3.38 -3.35 6.38
C GLU A 132 -2.41 -3.75 5.27
N LEU A 133 -2.84 -3.72 4.01
CA LEU A 133 -1.99 -4.06 2.88
C LEU A 133 -0.87 -3.02 2.70
N ALA A 134 -1.23 -1.73 2.70
CA ALA A 134 -0.35 -0.63 2.36
C ALA A 134 0.59 -0.19 3.48
N ALA A 135 0.06 -0.10 4.70
CA ALA A 135 0.60 0.78 5.74
C ALA A 135 0.53 0.21 7.17
N TYR A 136 0.39 -1.12 7.32
CA TYR A 136 0.37 -1.77 8.63
C TYR A 136 1.57 -1.39 9.50
N GLY A 137 2.78 -1.54 8.98
CA GLY A 137 4.00 -1.21 9.69
C GLY A 137 4.06 0.26 10.08
N LEU A 138 3.63 1.14 9.16
CA LEU A 138 3.55 2.58 9.39
C LEU A 138 2.61 2.91 10.55
N TYR A 139 1.35 2.46 10.52
CA TYR A 139 0.43 2.77 11.61
C TYR A 139 0.77 2.03 12.89
N ARG A 140 1.39 0.85 12.82
CA ARG A 140 1.86 0.10 13.98
C ARG A 140 2.98 0.85 14.72
N GLN A 141 3.85 1.54 13.99
CA GLN A 141 4.90 2.37 14.59
C GLN A 141 4.34 3.65 15.21
N HIS A 142 3.21 4.17 14.69
CA HIS A 142 2.62 5.44 15.10
C HIS A 142 1.22 5.27 15.71
N ALA A 143 0.96 4.14 16.37
CA ALA A 143 -0.38 3.71 16.82
C ALA A 143 -1.06 4.72 17.77
N GLU A 144 -0.26 5.47 18.54
CA GLU A 144 -0.71 6.51 19.45
C GLU A 144 -1.31 7.74 18.76
N ARG A 145 -1.09 7.90 17.45
CA ARG A 145 -1.55 9.06 16.67
C ARG A 145 -2.11 8.71 15.29
N ALA A 146 -2.10 7.44 14.92
CA ALA A 146 -2.65 6.95 13.67
C ALA A 146 -4.19 6.85 13.73
N TRP A 147 -4.82 7.29 12.65
CA TRP A 147 -6.25 7.20 12.39
C TRP A 147 -6.47 6.45 11.08
N ILE A 148 -7.55 5.69 10.99
CA ILE A 148 -7.93 5.00 9.75
C ILE A 148 -9.36 5.39 9.41
N LEU A 149 -9.54 5.99 8.25
CA LEU A 149 -10.83 6.33 7.67
C LEU A 149 -11.05 5.40 6.48
N THR A 150 -11.97 4.46 6.63
CA THR A 150 -12.33 3.51 5.58
C THR A 150 -13.59 3.99 4.86
N LEU A 151 -13.47 4.26 3.56
CA LEU A 151 -14.49 5.04 2.84
C LEU A 151 -15.71 4.19 2.50
N THR A 152 -15.48 2.96 2.04
CA THR A 152 -16.57 2.07 1.62
C THR A 152 -16.69 0.84 2.50
N ALA A 153 -17.89 0.27 2.60
CA ALA A 153 -18.12 -0.99 3.30
C ALA A 153 -17.65 -2.22 2.50
N GLY A 154 -17.44 -2.06 1.18
CA GLY A 154 -16.97 -3.16 0.35
C GLY A 154 -17.98 -4.32 0.25
N GLU A 155 -19.27 -4.00 0.33
CA GLU A 155 -20.38 -4.89 0.67
C GLU A 155 -20.83 -5.79 -0.49
N TYR A 156 -20.58 -5.37 -1.73
CA TYR A 156 -21.15 -6.05 -2.89
C TYR A 156 -20.68 -7.52 -3.01
N GLN A 157 -21.64 -8.45 -2.88
CA GLN A 157 -21.44 -9.87 -3.09
C GLN A 157 -21.92 -10.26 -4.50
N LYS A 158 -20.97 -10.60 -5.38
CA LYS A 158 -21.28 -10.91 -6.78
C LYS A 158 -21.85 -12.32 -7.00
N ARG A 159 -21.57 -13.26 -6.08
CA ARG A 159 -21.92 -14.69 -6.24
C ARG A 159 -22.13 -15.39 -4.89
N LEU A 160 -23.16 -16.23 -4.77
CA LEU A 160 -23.45 -16.95 -3.50
C LEU A 160 -22.42 -18.02 -3.13
N ASP A 161 -21.78 -18.65 -4.12
CA ASP A 161 -20.74 -19.65 -3.88
C ASP A 161 -19.39 -19.04 -3.43
N ARG A 162 -19.35 -17.71 -3.30
CA ARG A 162 -18.19 -16.91 -2.87
C ARG A 162 -18.42 -16.20 -1.54
N GLN A 163 -19.42 -16.60 -0.78
CA GLN A 163 -19.60 -16.15 0.60
C GLN A 163 -18.41 -16.63 1.46
N TYR A 164 -18.04 -15.86 2.49
CA TYR A 164 -16.97 -16.25 3.41
C TYR A 164 -17.25 -17.60 4.09
N LEU A 165 -18.52 -17.85 4.40
CA LEU A 165 -19.04 -19.12 4.87
C LEU A 165 -19.99 -19.68 3.81
N PRO A 166 -19.69 -20.84 3.20
CA PRO A 166 -20.56 -21.43 2.19
C PRO A 166 -21.98 -21.67 2.71
N PHE A 167 -22.98 -21.38 1.88
CA PHE A 167 -24.42 -21.59 2.15
C PHE A 167 -24.99 -20.78 3.32
N LEU A 168 -24.30 -19.73 3.78
CA LEU A 168 -24.73 -18.94 4.93
C LEU A 168 -26.00 -18.13 4.63
N ASP A 169 -25.99 -17.37 3.55
CA ASP A 169 -27.10 -16.54 3.10
C ASP A 169 -27.77 -17.15 1.86
N PRO A 170 -29.13 -17.10 1.78
CA PRO A 170 -29.89 -17.73 0.72
C PRO A 170 -29.93 -16.92 -0.59
N ASP A 171 -29.61 -15.62 -0.55
CA ASP A 171 -29.71 -14.70 -1.68
C ASP A 171 -28.62 -13.62 -1.68
N LEU A 172 -28.40 -12.96 -2.83
CA LEU A 172 -27.27 -12.02 -2.98
C LEU A 172 -27.44 -10.74 -2.16
N LYS A 173 -28.68 -10.32 -1.86
CA LYS A 173 -28.93 -9.12 -1.05
C LYS A 173 -28.53 -9.39 0.39
N SER A 174 -29.05 -10.45 1.00
CA SER A 174 -28.68 -10.86 2.36
C SER A 174 -27.18 -11.14 2.48
N ALA A 175 -26.58 -11.80 1.48
CA ALA A 175 -25.14 -12.02 1.43
C ALA A 175 -24.31 -10.72 1.33
N SER A 176 -24.77 -9.73 0.56
CA SER A 176 -24.09 -8.42 0.44
C SER A 176 -24.16 -7.63 1.74
N ARG A 177 -25.35 -7.58 2.37
CA ARG A 177 -25.51 -6.96 3.70
C ARG A 177 -24.56 -7.57 4.72
N ARG A 178 -24.51 -8.92 4.78
CA ARG A 178 -23.64 -9.63 5.72
C ARG A 178 -22.16 -9.38 5.44
N LYS A 179 -21.77 -9.40 4.16
CA LYS A 179 -20.40 -9.10 3.78
C LYS A 179 -19.98 -7.70 4.24
N GLY A 180 -20.79 -6.68 3.94
CA GLY A 180 -20.53 -5.31 4.39
C GLY A 180 -20.42 -5.20 5.91
N TRP A 181 -21.32 -5.87 6.65
CA TRP A 181 -21.25 -5.91 8.12
C TRP A 181 -19.95 -6.55 8.66
N ILE A 182 -19.53 -7.69 8.09
CA ILE A 182 -18.27 -8.36 8.46
C ILE A 182 -17.07 -7.47 8.15
N ARG A 183 -17.06 -6.82 6.98
CA ARG A 183 -15.96 -5.94 6.57
C ARG A 183 -15.91 -4.66 7.41
N ALA A 184 -17.05 -4.10 7.80
CA ALA A 184 -17.13 -2.98 8.76
C ALA A 184 -16.58 -3.38 10.14
N TRP A 185 -16.95 -4.58 10.63
CA TRP A 185 -16.38 -5.13 11.86
C TRP A 185 -14.86 -5.33 11.75
N ASN A 186 -14.38 -5.86 10.62
CA ASN A 186 -12.95 -6.01 10.37
C ASN A 186 -12.22 -4.65 10.38
N SER A 187 -12.77 -3.62 9.73
CA SER A 187 -12.20 -2.27 9.73
C SER A 187 -12.10 -1.65 11.13
N ALA A 188 -13.01 -1.98 12.04
CA ALA A 188 -13.01 -1.46 13.41
C ALA A 188 -12.11 -2.27 14.37
N THR A 189 -11.80 -3.52 14.04
CA THR A 189 -11.15 -4.44 15.00
C THR A 189 -9.75 -4.90 14.59
N THR A 190 -9.48 -5.08 13.29
CA THR A 190 -8.16 -5.51 12.84
C THR A 190 -7.05 -4.52 13.19
N PRO A 191 -7.21 -3.19 13.02
CA PRO A 191 -6.16 -2.24 13.39
C PRO A 191 -5.80 -2.25 14.88
N MET A 192 -6.71 -2.72 15.75
CA MET A 192 -6.42 -2.87 17.19
C MET A 192 -5.32 -3.90 17.45
N LEU A 193 -5.08 -4.85 16.55
CA LEU A 193 -3.95 -5.78 16.63
C LEU A 193 -2.59 -5.08 16.53
N ALA A 194 -2.57 -3.85 16.00
CA ALA A 194 -1.40 -3.00 15.99
C ALA A 194 -1.38 -1.97 17.13
N GLY A 195 -2.32 -2.05 18.07
CA GLY A 195 -2.44 -1.15 19.21
C GLY A 195 -3.16 0.17 18.93
N LEU A 196 -3.82 0.32 17.77
CA LEU A 196 -4.64 1.51 17.51
C LEU A 196 -5.86 1.55 18.46
N SER A 197 -6.16 2.74 18.96
CA SER A 197 -7.37 2.98 19.74
C SER A 197 -8.62 2.87 18.86
N PRO A 198 -9.69 2.19 19.28
CA PRO A 198 -10.97 2.17 18.58
C PRO A 198 -11.55 3.57 18.34
N GLU A 199 -11.20 4.55 19.17
CA GLU A 199 -11.60 5.96 19.02
C GLU A 199 -11.05 6.62 17.74
N ARG A 200 -10.13 5.96 17.03
CA ARG A 200 -9.46 6.50 15.83
C ARG A 200 -9.80 5.75 14.53
N LEU A 201 -10.79 4.87 14.60
CA LEU A 201 -11.16 3.98 13.50
C LEU A 201 -12.58 4.32 13.05
N TYR A 202 -12.73 4.81 11.82
CA TYR A 202 -14.03 5.17 11.24
C TYR A 202 -14.29 4.41 9.95
N MET A 203 -15.44 3.76 9.89
CA MET A 203 -16.08 3.27 8.67
C MET A 203 -17.07 4.33 8.19
N LEU A 204 -16.83 4.94 7.04
CA LEU A 204 -17.77 5.89 6.44
C LEU A 204 -18.95 5.17 5.76
N GLY A 205 -18.79 3.89 5.39
CA GLY A 205 -19.90 3.03 4.99
C GLY A 205 -20.47 3.27 3.59
N TYR A 206 -19.85 4.12 2.76
CA TYR A 206 -20.27 4.32 1.37
C TYR A 206 -20.15 3.03 0.55
N PHE A 207 -20.76 2.97 -0.63
CA PHE A 207 -20.90 1.71 -1.36
C PHE A 207 -19.76 1.43 -2.32
N ASN A 208 -19.37 0.16 -2.40
CA ASN A 208 -18.31 -0.32 -3.28
C ASN A 208 -18.60 -0.01 -4.75
N ASP A 209 -17.56 0.34 -5.52
CA ASP A 209 -17.61 0.70 -6.94
C ASP A 209 -18.43 1.98 -7.25
N THR A 210 -18.84 2.77 -6.23
CA THR A 210 -19.66 3.98 -6.43
C THR A 210 -18.91 5.30 -6.27
N LEU A 211 -17.69 5.31 -5.70
CA LEU A 211 -17.02 6.56 -5.31
C LEU A 211 -16.82 7.54 -6.48
N GLY A 212 -16.50 7.05 -7.67
CA GLY A 212 -16.40 7.90 -8.86
C GLY A 212 -17.72 8.60 -9.21
N ALA A 213 -18.84 7.86 -9.20
CA ALA A 213 -20.16 8.41 -9.48
C ALA A 213 -20.61 9.42 -8.40
N LEU A 214 -20.23 9.20 -7.14
CA LEU A 214 -20.46 10.15 -6.06
C LEU A 214 -19.78 11.48 -6.33
N LEU A 215 -18.57 11.49 -6.89
CA LEU A 215 -17.85 12.72 -7.21
C LEU A 215 -18.36 13.39 -8.49
N GLU A 216 -18.74 12.61 -9.50
CA GLU A 216 -19.30 13.13 -10.75
C GLU A 216 -20.68 13.78 -10.55
N THR A 217 -21.50 13.22 -9.66
CA THR A 217 -22.87 13.69 -9.39
C THR A 217 -23.14 13.86 -7.90
N PRO A 218 -22.51 14.85 -7.23
CA PRO A 218 -22.44 14.93 -5.77
C PRO A 218 -23.76 15.20 -5.07
N THR A 219 -24.80 15.61 -5.79
CA THR A 219 -26.15 15.83 -5.24
C THR A 219 -27.08 14.63 -5.45
N ILE A 220 -26.67 13.63 -6.25
CA ILE A 220 -27.51 12.49 -6.62
C ILE A 220 -27.08 11.25 -5.82
N PRO A 221 -27.98 10.64 -5.02
CA PRO A 221 -27.69 9.38 -4.36
C PRO A 221 -27.44 8.24 -5.35
N GLN A 222 -26.44 7.41 -5.06
CA GLN A 222 -26.10 6.22 -5.84
C GLN A 222 -26.48 4.97 -5.02
N PRO A 223 -27.36 4.08 -5.50
CA PRO A 223 -27.76 2.90 -4.74
C PRO A 223 -26.62 1.87 -4.63
N SER A 224 -26.64 1.02 -3.60
CA SER A 224 -25.73 -0.12 -3.54
C SER A 224 -26.04 -1.11 -4.66
N LEU A 225 -25.00 -1.67 -5.26
CA LEU A 225 -25.12 -2.77 -6.24
C LEU A 225 -25.55 -4.09 -5.58
N GLY A 226 -25.36 -4.23 -4.26
CA GLY A 226 -25.71 -5.43 -3.51
C GLY A 226 -27.15 -5.45 -3.02
N ASP A 227 -27.65 -4.30 -2.56
CA ASP A 227 -29.04 -4.13 -2.11
C ASP A 227 -29.42 -2.63 -2.09
N GLU A 228 -30.36 -2.24 -2.94
CA GLU A 228 -30.79 -0.85 -3.11
C GLU A 228 -31.44 -0.21 -1.87
N THR A 229 -31.81 -1.01 -0.87
CA THR A 229 -32.42 -0.53 0.38
C THR A 229 -31.39 -0.20 1.47
N LEU A 230 -30.11 -0.47 1.22
CA LEU A 230 -29.02 -0.11 2.13
C LEU A 230 -28.80 1.41 2.18
N SER A 231 -28.33 1.87 3.33
CA SER A 231 -27.78 3.20 3.57
C SER A 231 -26.35 3.09 4.13
N PRO A 232 -25.50 4.12 4.00
CA PRO A 232 -24.19 4.12 4.66
C PRO A 232 -24.25 3.85 6.17
N ALA A 233 -25.33 4.26 6.84
CA ALA A 233 -25.54 4.04 8.28
C ALA A 233 -25.53 2.55 8.67
N ASP A 234 -25.94 1.65 7.77
CA ASP A 234 -25.97 0.20 8.04
C ASP A 234 -24.59 -0.39 8.35
N PHE A 235 -23.52 0.33 8.00
CA PHE A 235 -22.13 -0.10 8.18
C PHE A 235 -21.35 0.74 9.20
N ARG A 236 -21.98 1.73 9.84
CA ARG A 236 -21.33 2.66 10.79
C ARG A 236 -21.41 2.24 12.26
N GLY A 237 -22.04 1.10 12.57
CA GLY A 237 -22.35 0.69 13.95
C GLY A 237 -21.15 0.46 14.88
N TRP A 238 -19.92 0.43 14.36
CA TRP A 238 -18.68 0.30 15.13
C TRP A 238 -17.89 1.61 15.25
N ASN A 239 -18.38 2.72 14.68
CA ASN A 239 -17.71 4.01 14.78
C ASN A 239 -17.77 4.54 16.22
N PRO A 240 -16.73 5.25 16.69
CA PRO A 240 -16.69 5.79 18.04
C PRO A 240 -17.64 6.99 18.24
N GLY A 241 -18.13 7.59 17.16
CA GLY A 241 -19.10 8.68 17.18
C GLY A 241 -19.80 8.87 15.83
N PRO A 242 -20.87 9.70 15.78
CA PRO A 242 -21.61 9.96 14.56
C PRO A 242 -20.77 10.73 13.55
N LEU A 243 -21.05 10.52 12.26
CA LEU A 243 -20.53 11.26 11.10
C LEU A 243 -21.41 12.49 10.75
N ALA A 244 -20.91 13.42 9.94
CA ALA A 244 -21.63 14.69 9.66
C ALA A 244 -22.97 14.41 8.97
N SER A 245 -22.97 13.42 8.07
CA SER A 245 -24.15 12.97 7.35
C SER A 245 -25.13 12.19 8.23
N ASP A 246 -24.71 11.62 9.36
CA ASP A 246 -25.61 10.95 10.31
C ASP A 246 -26.56 11.95 11.00
N GLU A 247 -26.15 13.21 11.13
CA GLU A 247 -26.92 14.27 11.78
C GLU A 247 -27.99 14.89 10.87
N ARG A 248 -28.06 14.48 9.60
CA ARG A 248 -29.09 14.94 8.67
C ARG A 248 -30.46 14.38 9.05
N ALA A 249 -31.53 15.14 8.77
CA ALA A 249 -32.90 14.78 9.14
C ALA A 249 -33.36 13.39 8.62
N ASN A 250 -32.86 12.97 7.46
CA ASN A 250 -33.19 11.69 6.84
C ASN A 250 -32.07 10.64 7.01
N GLY A 251 -31.05 10.92 7.83
CA GLY A 251 -29.82 10.14 7.91
C GLY A 251 -28.92 10.30 6.67
N PRO A 252 -27.84 9.51 6.58
CA PRO A 252 -26.89 9.58 5.49
C PRO A 252 -27.44 8.90 4.24
N GLU A 253 -27.22 9.51 3.08
CA GLU A 253 -27.43 8.87 1.78
C GLU A 253 -26.06 8.55 1.16
N ASN A 254 -25.99 7.53 0.29
CA ASN A 254 -24.77 7.27 -0.48
C ASN A 254 -24.64 8.33 -1.59
N ARG A 255 -24.24 9.54 -1.19
CA ARG A 255 -24.21 10.76 -1.99
C ARG A 255 -22.87 11.47 -1.80
N GLY A 256 -22.32 12.05 -2.88
CA GLY A 256 -21.00 12.71 -2.82
C GLY A 256 -20.91 13.86 -1.82
N SER A 257 -21.94 14.71 -1.73
CA SER A 257 -21.97 15.79 -0.74
C SER A 257 -22.02 15.30 0.71
N ASP A 258 -22.48 14.07 0.96
CA ASP A 258 -22.45 13.47 2.30
C ASP A 258 -21.03 12.97 2.58
N LEU A 259 -20.39 12.32 1.59
CA LEU A 259 -19.02 11.83 1.69
C LEU A 259 -18.02 12.97 1.96
N LEU A 260 -18.15 14.06 1.22
CA LEU A 260 -17.29 15.23 1.39
C LEU A 260 -17.50 15.88 2.76
N ALA A 261 -18.75 16.03 3.22
CA ALA A 261 -19.03 16.59 4.54
C ALA A 261 -18.46 15.73 5.69
N ASP A 262 -18.53 14.39 5.57
CA ASP A 262 -17.93 13.48 6.55
C ASP A 262 -16.40 13.62 6.59
N LEU A 263 -15.75 13.64 5.42
CA LEU A 263 -14.29 13.81 5.33
C LEU A 263 -13.86 15.19 5.83
N GLU A 264 -14.55 16.26 5.45
CA GLU A 264 -14.26 17.63 5.89
C GLU A 264 -14.32 17.75 7.42
N ARG A 265 -15.39 17.25 8.04
CA ARG A 265 -15.54 17.28 9.49
C ARG A 265 -14.44 16.48 10.19
N LEU A 266 -14.11 15.29 9.69
CA LEU A 266 -13.03 14.48 10.25
C LEU A 266 -11.66 15.15 10.08
N LEU A 267 -11.39 15.82 8.96
CA LEU A 267 -10.15 16.58 8.77
C LEU A 267 -10.05 17.75 9.77
N ASP A 268 -11.15 18.45 10.04
CA ASP A 268 -11.19 19.57 10.98
C ASP A 268 -11.13 19.15 12.45
N GLU A 269 -11.70 17.98 12.79
CA GLU A 269 -11.63 17.40 14.13
C GLU A 269 -10.25 16.80 14.42
N ILE A 270 -9.73 15.98 13.49
CA ILE A 270 -8.46 15.26 13.68
C ILE A 270 -7.26 16.20 13.49
N ARG A 271 -7.37 17.18 12.60
CA ARG A 271 -6.29 18.12 12.21
C ARG A 271 -4.96 17.42 11.88
N PRO A 272 -4.95 16.44 10.94
CA PRO A 272 -3.75 15.64 10.68
C PRO A 272 -2.60 16.45 10.11
N SER A 273 -1.37 16.19 10.56
CA SER A 273 -0.16 16.73 9.90
C SER A 273 0.16 15.97 8.62
N THR A 274 -0.17 14.68 8.60
CA THR A 274 0.08 13.75 7.50
C THR A 274 -1.17 12.99 7.13
N VAL A 275 -1.46 12.90 5.82
CA VAL A 275 -2.43 11.94 5.29
C VAL A 275 -1.73 10.87 4.45
N VAL A 276 -2.27 9.67 4.43
CA VAL A 276 -1.83 8.53 3.62
C VAL A 276 -3.01 8.11 2.73
N THR A 277 -2.84 8.06 1.42
CA THR A 277 -3.94 7.80 0.47
C THR A 277 -3.43 7.04 -0.77
N PRO A 278 -4.29 6.38 -1.56
CA PRO A 278 -3.84 5.73 -2.78
C PRO A 278 -3.18 6.70 -3.77
N HIS A 279 -2.19 6.21 -4.51
CA HIS A 279 -1.49 6.98 -5.53
C HIS A 279 -2.40 7.15 -6.76
N PRO A 280 -2.85 8.38 -7.08
CA PRO A 280 -3.90 8.61 -8.07
C PRO A 280 -3.50 8.20 -9.50
N GLU A 281 -2.21 8.28 -9.82
CA GLU A 281 -1.69 7.92 -11.15
C GLU A 281 -1.27 6.44 -11.30
N LEU A 282 -0.95 5.74 -10.20
CA LEU A 282 -0.36 4.39 -10.24
C LEU A 282 -1.36 3.30 -9.91
N ASP A 283 -2.27 3.53 -8.97
CA ASP A 283 -3.28 2.56 -8.59
C ASP A 283 -4.45 2.61 -9.59
N PRO A 284 -4.68 1.55 -10.39
CA PRO A 284 -5.69 1.57 -11.43
C PRO A 284 -7.11 1.38 -10.89
N HIS A 285 -7.31 1.07 -9.61
CA HIS A 285 -8.65 0.81 -9.08
C HIS A 285 -9.50 2.09 -9.08
N PRO A 286 -10.71 2.10 -9.68
CA PRO A 286 -11.56 3.30 -9.73
C PRO A 286 -11.81 3.93 -8.37
N ASP A 287 -12.25 3.15 -7.38
CA ASP A 287 -12.46 3.65 -6.02
C ASP A 287 -11.18 4.18 -5.36
N HIS A 288 -10.00 3.62 -5.65
CA HIS A 288 -8.74 4.13 -5.10
C HIS A 288 -8.44 5.53 -5.62
N ARG A 289 -8.57 5.75 -6.94
CA ARG A 289 -8.40 7.09 -7.52
C ARG A 289 -9.44 8.07 -7.00
N ALA A 290 -10.71 7.65 -6.97
CA ALA A 290 -11.80 8.47 -6.48
C ALA A 290 -11.64 8.81 -4.99
N SER A 291 -11.10 7.92 -4.15
CA SER A 291 -10.84 8.23 -2.74
C SER A 291 -9.82 9.36 -2.57
N SER A 292 -8.75 9.36 -3.37
CA SER A 292 -7.74 10.43 -3.33
C SER A 292 -8.29 11.74 -3.89
N GLN A 293 -9.16 11.69 -4.90
CA GLN A 293 -9.87 12.85 -5.40
C GLN A 293 -10.88 13.40 -4.37
N ALA A 294 -11.64 12.54 -3.69
CA ALA A 294 -12.56 12.92 -2.62
C ALA A 294 -11.82 13.58 -1.47
N LEU A 295 -10.67 13.03 -1.08
CA LEU A 295 -9.79 13.63 -0.08
C LEU A 295 -9.30 15.01 -0.53
N ALA A 296 -8.86 15.17 -1.78
CA ALA A 296 -8.43 16.46 -2.30
C ALA A 296 -9.56 17.51 -2.31
N LEU A 297 -10.79 17.10 -2.65
CA LEU A 297 -11.96 17.98 -2.58
C LEU A 297 -12.29 18.36 -1.12
N ALA A 298 -12.29 17.39 -0.20
CA ALA A 298 -12.52 17.64 1.22
C ALA A 298 -11.45 18.56 1.83
N MET A 299 -10.17 18.42 1.47
CA MET A 299 -9.11 19.33 1.90
C MET A 299 -9.29 20.78 1.41
N ARG A 300 -10.00 20.98 0.29
CA ARG A 300 -10.33 22.32 -0.20
C ARG A 300 -11.48 22.94 0.60
N GLY A 301 -12.43 22.12 1.07
CA GLY A 301 -13.58 22.55 1.87
C GLY A 301 -13.32 22.67 3.37
N ALA A 302 -12.41 21.86 3.92
CA ALA A 302 -12.06 21.84 5.33
C ALA A 302 -11.29 23.09 5.79
N GLY A 303 -11.46 23.47 7.05
CA GLY A 303 -10.69 24.54 7.69
C GLY A 303 -9.23 24.15 7.98
N HIS A 304 -8.92 22.86 8.04
CA HIS A 304 -7.58 22.31 8.24
C HIS A 304 -7.01 21.67 6.98
N ARG A 305 -5.74 21.98 6.68
CA ARG A 305 -4.97 21.33 5.62
C ARG A 305 -3.75 20.61 6.20
N PRO A 306 -3.54 19.33 5.86
CA PRO A 306 -2.32 18.62 6.24
C PRO A 306 -1.09 19.25 5.60
N GLN A 307 0.09 19.01 6.17
CA GLN A 307 1.34 19.51 5.61
C GLN A 307 1.85 18.61 4.48
N ARG A 308 1.61 17.30 4.60
CA ARG A 308 2.20 16.29 3.72
C ARG A 308 1.23 15.16 3.40
N VAL A 309 1.44 14.56 2.23
CA VAL A 309 0.68 13.43 1.71
C VAL A 309 1.65 12.30 1.38
N LEU A 310 1.37 11.10 1.90
CA LEU A 310 2.04 9.86 1.52
C LEU A 310 1.12 9.04 0.61
N LEU A 311 1.67 8.57 -0.50
CA LEU A 311 0.92 7.87 -1.54
C LEU A 311 1.35 6.42 -1.60
N TYR A 312 0.40 5.50 -1.51
CA TYR A 312 0.63 4.05 -1.64
C TYR A 312 -0.06 3.47 -2.88
N ALA A 313 0.34 2.29 -3.34
CA ALA A 313 -0.40 1.57 -4.37
C ALA A 313 -0.50 0.08 -4.01
N ASN A 314 -1.73 -0.37 -3.78
CA ASN A 314 -2.04 -1.78 -3.50
C ASN A 314 -2.26 -2.55 -4.81
N HIS A 315 -2.73 -1.86 -5.85
CA HIS A 315 -2.91 -2.44 -7.17
C HIS A 315 -1.96 -1.82 -8.19
N LEU A 316 -1.48 -2.66 -9.11
CA LEU A 316 -0.65 -2.21 -10.23
C LEU A 316 -1.17 -2.76 -11.54
N ARG A 317 -1.24 -1.89 -12.54
CA ARG A 317 -1.63 -2.27 -13.90
C ARG A 317 -0.61 -3.25 -14.48
N SER A 318 -1.09 -4.42 -14.92
CA SER A 318 -0.28 -5.43 -15.61
C SER A 318 0.92 -6.00 -14.82
N GLN A 319 1.03 -5.74 -13.52
CA GLN A 319 2.15 -6.17 -12.67
C GLN A 319 1.66 -7.02 -11.50
N ARG A 320 1.33 -8.29 -11.79
CA ARG A 320 0.87 -9.24 -10.78
C ARG A 320 2.02 -9.79 -9.95
N GLY A 321 1.80 -9.94 -8.64
CA GLY A 321 2.78 -10.56 -7.74
C GLY A 321 3.96 -9.65 -7.42
N PHE A 322 3.77 -8.33 -7.52
CA PHE A 322 4.67 -7.32 -7.00
C PHE A 322 4.20 -6.88 -5.60
N PRO A 323 5.09 -6.55 -4.66
CA PRO A 323 6.52 -6.83 -4.66
C PRO A 323 6.83 -8.32 -4.80
N ARG A 324 7.89 -8.64 -5.55
CA ARG A 324 8.23 -10.02 -5.94
C ARG A 324 8.82 -10.82 -4.78
N GLY A 325 8.83 -12.14 -4.96
CA GLY A 325 9.41 -13.07 -4.00
C GLY A 325 8.47 -13.49 -2.87
N PRO A 326 8.98 -14.32 -1.94
CA PRO A 326 8.25 -14.80 -0.78
C PRO A 326 7.90 -13.67 0.20
N ALA A 327 7.10 -14.01 1.22
CA ALA A 327 6.93 -13.14 2.37
C ALA A 327 8.30 -12.81 3.01
N HIS A 328 8.40 -11.65 3.65
CA HIS A 328 9.63 -11.10 4.26
C HIS A 328 10.75 -10.68 3.30
N ALA A 329 10.55 -10.84 1.99
CA ALA A 329 11.42 -10.20 1.02
C ALA A 329 11.35 -8.67 1.15
N ALA A 330 12.37 -7.98 0.64
CA ALA A 330 12.34 -6.53 0.51
C ALA A 330 11.27 -6.10 -0.50
N ALA A 331 10.63 -4.97 -0.24
CA ALA A 331 9.82 -4.28 -1.24
C ALA A 331 10.65 -3.19 -1.91
N GLY A 332 10.76 -3.28 -3.24
CA GLY A 332 11.28 -2.19 -4.06
C GLY A 332 10.19 -1.18 -4.41
N ILE A 333 10.55 -0.17 -5.20
CA ILE A 333 9.59 0.76 -5.80
C ILE A 333 8.80 0.10 -6.96
N TRP A 334 7.59 0.60 -7.23
CA TRP A 334 6.71 0.02 -8.25
C TRP A 334 7.36 -0.04 -9.64
N PRO A 335 7.22 -1.15 -10.38
CA PRO A 335 7.93 -1.40 -11.63
C PRO A 335 7.22 -0.75 -12.82
N VAL A 336 7.25 0.58 -12.85
CA VAL A 336 6.54 1.42 -13.82
C VAL A 336 7.50 2.30 -14.61
N GLN A 337 7.01 2.81 -15.75
CA GLN A 337 7.67 3.82 -16.55
C GLN A 337 6.79 5.07 -16.53
N TYR A 338 7.19 6.02 -15.70
CA TYR A 338 6.51 7.28 -15.48
C TYR A 338 7.55 8.39 -15.62
N ALA A 339 7.56 9.08 -16.76
CA ALA A 339 8.56 10.13 -17.02
C ALA A 339 8.16 11.46 -16.39
N GLN A 340 6.86 11.72 -16.27
CA GLN A 340 6.28 12.95 -15.74
C GLN A 340 5.07 12.59 -14.91
N SER A 341 4.86 13.30 -13.80
CA SER A 341 3.75 13.12 -12.89
C SER A 341 3.07 14.46 -12.63
N ARG A 342 1.74 14.45 -12.54
CA ARG A 342 0.94 15.62 -12.14
C ARG A 342 1.22 16.04 -10.70
N LEU A 343 1.73 15.12 -9.87
CA LEU A 343 2.18 15.38 -8.50
C LEU A 343 3.56 16.07 -8.45
N GLY A 344 4.16 16.34 -9.62
CA GLY A 344 5.54 16.81 -9.72
C GLY A 344 6.57 15.69 -9.45
N PRO A 345 7.82 16.06 -9.18
CA PRO A 345 8.86 15.10 -8.85
C PRO A 345 8.57 14.38 -7.52
N TRP A 346 8.87 13.08 -7.46
CA TRP A 346 8.59 12.22 -6.32
C TRP A 346 9.77 12.18 -5.36
N SER A 347 9.49 12.48 -4.08
CA SER A 347 10.33 12.04 -2.98
C SER A 347 9.85 10.67 -2.51
N LEU A 348 10.76 9.74 -2.21
CA LEU A 348 10.40 8.41 -1.73
C LEU A 348 10.51 8.34 -0.21
N TYR A 349 9.53 7.70 0.41
CA TYR A 349 9.61 7.29 1.80
C TYR A 349 9.46 5.77 1.88
N SER A 350 10.34 5.10 2.61
CA SER A 350 10.16 3.68 2.90
C SER A 350 10.28 3.40 4.39
N GLN A 351 9.23 2.80 4.93
CA GLN A 351 9.14 2.35 6.30
C GLN A 351 9.72 0.93 6.39
N PRO A 352 10.87 0.72 7.05
CA PRO A 352 11.36 -0.62 7.34
C PRO A 352 10.50 -1.27 8.44
N LEU A 353 10.26 -2.58 8.31
CA LEU A 353 9.57 -3.39 9.31
C LEU A 353 10.53 -4.47 9.81
N ASP A 354 10.71 -4.57 11.12
CA ASP A 354 11.41 -5.73 11.70
C ASP A 354 10.58 -7.02 11.49
N LEU A 355 11.22 -8.16 11.76
CA LEU A 355 10.58 -9.46 11.49
C LEU A 355 9.35 -9.70 12.38
N GLU A 356 9.32 -9.12 13.58
CA GLU A 356 8.19 -9.24 14.49
C GLU A 356 6.98 -8.48 13.95
N THR A 357 7.16 -7.21 13.58
CA THR A 357 6.14 -6.37 12.95
C THR A 357 5.59 -7.01 11.67
N GLN A 358 6.45 -7.65 10.87
CA GLN A 358 5.99 -8.39 9.69
C GLN A 358 5.12 -9.61 10.03
N ARG A 359 5.39 -10.28 11.16
CA ARG A 359 4.57 -11.40 11.65
C ARG A 359 3.25 -10.89 12.24
N GLU A 360 3.27 -9.78 12.97
CA GLU A 360 2.06 -9.10 13.43
C GLU A 360 1.17 -8.70 12.24
N LYS A 361 1.77 -8.14 11.18
CA LYS A 361 1.08 -7.85 9.90
C LYS A 361 0.42 -9.09 9.32
N ALA A 362 1.09 -10.24 9.37
CA ALA A 362 0.50 -11.50 8.90
C ALA A 362 -0.75 -11.90 9.69
N VAL A 363 -0.75 -11.71 11.01
CA VAL A 363 -1.92 -11.96 11.88
C VAL A 363 -3.05 -10.99 11.55
N ALA A 364 -2.74 -9.70 11.37
CA ALA A 364 -3.73 -8.70 10.98
C ALA A 364 -4.38 -9.04 9.63
N MET A 365 -3.58 -9.42 8.64
CA MET A 365 -4.09 -9.88 7.34
C MET A 365 -4.93 -11.16 7.45
N ASP A 366 -4.59 -12.11 8.32
CA ASP A 366 -5.40 -13.33 8.53
C ASP A 366 -6.73 -13.06 9.24
N SER A 367 -6.81 -11.99 10.03
CA SER A 367 -8.05 -11.55 10.67
C SER A 367 -9.09 -11.01 9.67
N MET A 368 -8.65 -10.59 8.48
CA MET A 368 -9.51 -10.10 7.39
C MET A 368 -10.19 -11.25 6.65
N HIS A 369 -11.53 -11.27 6.64
CA HIS A 369 -12.28 -12.36 6.01
C HIS A 369 -12.06 -12.46 4.49
N ASP A 370 -11.89 -11.34 3.78
CA ASP A 370 -11.61 -11.30 2.34
C ASP A 370 -10.31 -12.04 1.97
N LEU A 371 -9.33 -12.06 2.88
CA LEU A 371 -8.03 -12.66 2.63
C LEU A 371 -7.99 -14.17 2.92
N ARG A 372 -9.11 -14.75 3.35
CA ARG A 372 -9.25 -16.20 3.59
C ARG A 372 -9.71 -16.99 2.36
N ASP A 373 -10.05 -16.32 1.25
CA ASP A 373 -10.54 -17.01 0.05
C ASP A 373 -9.52 -18.01 -0.49
N LYS A 374 -10.06 -19.16 -0.93
CA LYS A 374 -9.28 -20.29 -1.42
C LYS A 374 -9.23 -20.23 -2.94
N PRO A 375 -8.05 -20.06 -3.56
CA PRO A 375 -7.94 -20.10 -5.01
C PRO A 375 -8.32 -21.49 -5.53
N GLY A 376 -8.94 -21.51 -6.72
CA GLY A 376 -9.26 -22.77 -7.40
C GLY A 376 -8.02 -23.63 -7.67
N TRP A 377 -8.23 -24.93 -7.88
CA TRP A 377 -7.17 -25.94 -7.98
C TRP A 377 -6.13 -25.61 -9.06
N GLU A 378 -6.54 -25.09 -10.23
CA GLU A 378 -5.62 -24.69 -11.30
C GLU A 378 -4.63 -23.62 -10.85
N ARG A 379 -5.12 -22.60 -10.11
CA ARG A 379 -4.27 -21.53 -9.59
C ARG A 379 -3.31 -22.07 -8.53
N ARG A 380 -3.77 -22.98 -7.67
CA ARG A 380 -2.91 -23.66 -6.68
C ARG A 380 -1.79 -24.44 -7.36
N LEU A 381 -2.10 -25.21 -8.41
CA LEU A 381 -1.11 -25.96 -9.18
C LEU A 381 -0.10 -25.01 -9.85
N LYS A 382 -0.58 -23.95 -10.54
CA LYS A 382 0.30 -22.94 -11.15
C LYS A 382 1.24 -22.31 -10.13
N ARG A 383 0.77 -22.00 -8.91
CA ARG A 383 1.59 -21.47 -7.82
C ARG A 383 2.61 -22.49 -7.32
N ALA A 384 2.20 -23.74 -7.10
CA ALA A 384 3.11 -24.81 -6.67
C ALA A 384 4.25 -25.01 -7.69
N THR A 385 3.91 -25.06 -8.99
CA THR A 385 4.89 -25.14 -10.08
C THR A 385 5.81 -23.93 -10.09
N LYS A 386 5.26 -22.70 -9.99
CA LYS A 386 6.08 -21.47 -9.94
C LYS A 386 7.05 -21.48 -8.75
N ARG A 387 6.59 -21.87 -7.56
CA ARG A 387 7.44 -21.97 -6.36
C ARG A 387 8.55 -23.00 -6.56
N ARG A 388 8.22 -24.20 -7.04
CA ARG A 388 9.21 -25.26 -7.32
C ARG A 388 10.27 -24.83 -8.34
N LEU A 389 9.85 -24.11 -9.38
CA LEU A 389 10.72 -23.64 -10.45
C LEU A 389 11.50 -22.36 -10.10
N SER A 390 11.13 -21.66 -9.02
CA SER A 390 11.77 -20.42 -8.58
C SER A 390 13.23 -20.60 -8.15
N GLY A 391 13.65 -21.83 -7.82
CA GLY A 391 14.98 -22.12 -7.29
C GLY A 391 15.19 -21.71 -5.83
N LEU A 392 14.13 -21.32 -5.12
CA LEU A 392 14.14 -21.08 -3.69
C LEU A 392 13.75 -22.34 -2.92
N SER A 393 14.31 -22.52 -1.73
CA SER A 393 13.95 -23.65 -0.88
C SER A 393 12.53 -23.46 -0.32
N PRO A 394 11.78 -24.55 -0.01
CA PRO A 394 10.49 -24.43 0.65
C PRO A 394 10.54 -23.69 1.99
N ARG A 395 11.68 -23.71 2.69
CA ARG A 395 11.88 -23.01 3.97
C ARG A 395 11.93 -21.49 3.77
N ASP A 396 12.49 -21.04 2.65
CA ASP A 396 12.59 -19.62 2.30
C ASP A 396 11.31 -19.09 1.65
N TRP A 397 10.27 -19.91 1.52
CA TRP A 397 8.97 -19.52 0.98
C TRP A 397 7.85 -19.85 1.98
N PRO A 398 7.78 -19.14 3.13
CA PRO A 398 6.69 -19.33 4.09
C PRO A 398 5.34 -19.09 3.43
N CYS A 399 4.35 -19.88 3.85
CA CYS A 399 3.00 -19.83 3.31
C CYS A 399 2.02 -19.48 4.42
N TYR A 400 1.90 -18.19 4.74
CA TYR A 400 0.99 -17.71 5.78
C TYR A 400 -0.48 -17.88 5.43
N GLY A 401 -0.85 -17.64 4.17
CA GLY A 401 -2.23 -17.72 3.73
C GLY A 401 -2.37 -18.16 2.28
N GLN A 402 -3.61 -18.37 1.87
CA GLN A 402 -3.92 -18.77 0.50
C GLN A 402 -4.12 -17.60 -0.45
N HIS A 403 -4.38 -16.39 0.05
CA HIS A 403 -4.44 -15.20 -0.78
C HIS A 403 -3.05 -14.78 -1.25
N ASP A 404 -2.93 -14.24 -2.48
CA ASP A 404 -1.63 -13.80 -3.01
C ASP A 404 -1.03 -12.64 -2.20
N TYR A 405 -1.88 -11.88 -1.50
CA TYR A 405 -1.44 -10.76 -0.68
C TYR A 405 -0.53 -11.15 0.47
N PHE A 406 -0.67 -12.35 1.05
CA PHE A 406 0.29 -12.84 2.05
C PHE A 406 1.71 -12.97 1.50
N GLN A 407 1.85 -13.08 0.18
CA GLN A 407 3.16 -13.08 -0.48
C GLN A 407 3.63 -11.69 -0.86
N THR A 408 2.73 -10.80 -1.27
CA THR A 408 3.09 -9.50 -1.82
C THR A 408 3.17 -8.40 -0.76
N HIS A 409 2.40 -8.45 0.32
CA HIS A 409 2.27 -7.36 1.29
C HIS A 409 2.94 -7.62 2.65
N ILE A 410 3.29 -8.87 2.97
CA ILE A 410 4.18 -9.18 4.10
C ILE A 410 5.62 -9.04 3.62
N LYS A 411 6.15 -7.81 3.67
CA LYS A 411 7.48 -7.45 3.19
C LYS A 411 8.27 -6.72 4.27
N ALA A 412 9.58 -6.67 4.11
CA ALA A 412 10.47 -5.93 5.00
C ALA A 412 10.32 -4.41 4.91
N HIS A 413 9.57 -3.92 3.93
CA HIS A 413 9.40 -2.50 3.67
C HIS A 413 7.98 -2.19 3.21
N GLU A 414 7.46 -1.07 3.67
CA GLU A 414 6.32 -0.38 3.07
C GLU A 414 6.85 0.86 2.34
N VAL A 415 6.39 1.10 1.12
CA VAL A 415 6.98 2.11 0.22
C VAL A 415 5.89 3.11 -0.17
N PHE A 416 6.23 4.39 -0.05
CA PHE A 416 5.36 5.52 -0.31
C PHE A 416 6.06 6.54 -1.21
N VAL A 417 5.27 7.27 -2.00
CA VAL A 417 5.70 8.55 -2.56
C VAL A 417 5.24 9.65 -1.61
N GLN A 418 6.15 10.54 -1.24
CA GLN A 418 5.86 11.72 -0.45
C GLN A 418 5.69 12.92 -1.37
N THR A 419 4.63 13.69 -1.12
CA THR A 419 4.44 15.01 -1.71
C THR A 419 3.89 16.00 -0.67
N ASN A 420 3.95 17.29 -0.97
CA ASN A 420 3.30 18.31 -0.16
C ASN A 420 1.83 18.44 -0.56
N VAL A 421 1.02 19.03 0.32
CA VAL A 421 -0.43 19.16 0.09
C VAL A 421 -0.76 19.97 -1.17
N GLU A 422 -0.01 21.03 -1.47
CA GLU A 422 -0.27 21.90 -2.61
C GLU A 422 -0.07 21.16 -3.94
N ALA A 423 1.01 20.39 -4.07
CA ALA A 423 1.27 19.55 -5.24
C ALA A 423 0.26 18.41 -5.37
N PHE A 424 -0.20 17.84 -4.25
CA PHE A 424 -1.28 16.85 -4.25
C PHE A 424 -2.60 17.45 -4.77
N LEU A 425 -3.02 18.61 -4.24
CA LEU A 425 -4.24 19.30 -4.68
C LEU A 425 -4.16 19.70 -6.16
N ALA A 426 -3.02 20.28 -6.58
CA ALA A 426 -2.79 20.68 -7.95
C ALA A 426 -2.85 19.51 -8.95
N SER A 427 -2.55 18.28 -8.51
CA SER A 427 -2.62 17.10 -9.37
C SER A 427 -4.03 16.74 -9.84
N PHE A 428 -5.06 17.29 -9.17
CA PHE A 428 -6.47 17.17 -9.52
C PHE A 428 -7.05 18.44 -10.15
N ASP A 429 -6.24 19.47 -10.38
CA ASP A 429 -6.68 20.65 -11.13
C ASP A 429 -6.77 20.30 -12.61
N GLY A 430 -7.97 20.37 -13.20
CA GLY A 430 -8.20 20.10 -14.63
C GLY A 430 -8.60 18.66 -14.98
N GLU A 431 -9.02 17.85 -14.00
CA GLU A 431 -9.79 16.62 -14.25
C GLU A 431 -11.28 16.86 -14.47
#